data_AF-A0A661JL08-F1
#
_entry.id   AF-A0A661JL08-F1
#
_cell.length_a   1.000
_cell.length_b   1.000
_cell.length_c   1.000
_cell.angle_alpha   90.00
_cell.angle_beta   90.00
_cell.angle_gamma   90.00
#
_symmetry.space_group_name_H-M   'P 1'
#
loop_
_entity.id
_entity.type
_entity.pdbx_description
1 polymer ?
#
loop_
_entity_poly.entity_id
_entity_poly.type
_entity_poly.pdbx_seq_one_letter_code
_entity_poly.pdbx_strand_id
1 'polypeptide(L)'
;MKNKSEGICELCGHYVALRQKAHIVAEGKKRGNNLLMLCPTCHIMFDTHVKPKVHKALVEAGVKSLPESWKKSIYQQAAEASAKVLKKKIGG
;
A
#
# COMPACT_ATOMS: atom_id res chain seq x y z
N MET A 1 6.56 21.97 13.19
CA MET A 1 5.12 21.95 12.79
C MET A 1 4.41 20.91 13.64
N LYS A 2 3.45 21.31 14.48
CA LYS A 2 2.62 20.38 15.28
C LYS A 2 1.56 19.77 14.36
N ASN A 3 1.64 18.46 14.11
CA ASN A 3 0.69 17.75 13.23
C ASN A 3 -0.70 17.73 13.88
N LYS A 4 -1.61 18.58 13.39
CA LYS A 4 -2.97 18.78 13.95
C LYS A 4 -3.98 17.67 13.61
N SER A 5 -3.55 16.57 13.00
CA SER A 5 -4.43 15.45 12.59
C SER A 5 -4.19 14.20 13.42
N GLU A 6 -3.99 14.32 14.73
CA GLU A 6 -3.97 13.17 15.62
C GLU A 6 -5.35 12.48 15.58
N GLY A 7 -5.40 11.29 14.97
CA GLY A 7 -6.60 10.46 14.90
C GLY A 7 -7.39 10.53 13.59
N ILE A 8 -7.20 11.52 12.72
CA ILE A 8 -7.94 11.59 11.45
C ILE A 8 -7.32 10.67 10.39
N CYS A 9 -8.14 9.85 9.75
CA CYS A 9 -7.77 9.05 8.59
C CYS A 9 -7.57 9.96 7.36
N GLU A 10 -6.40 9.89 6.72
CA GLU A 10 -6.07 10.75 5.58
C GLU A 10 -6.81 10.37 4.28
N LEU A 11 -7.49 9.22 4.24
CA LEU A 11 -8.27 8.79 3.06
C LEU A 11 -9.76 9.09 3.20
N CYS A 12 -10.38 8.76 4.33
CA CYS A 12 -11.82 8.92 4.53
C CYS A 12 -12.22 10.08 5.44
N GLY A 13 -11.26 10.74 6.09
CA GLY A 13 -11.53 11.85 7.02
C GLY A 13 -12.13 11.43 8.37
N HIS A 14 -12.43 10.14 8.58
CA HIS A 14 -12.99 9.68 9.85
C HIS A 14 -11.94 9.72 10.97
N TYR A 15 -12.37 10.13 12.17
CA TYR A 15 -11.55 10.06 13.37
C TYR A 15 -11.50 8.62 13.91
N VAL A 16 -10.31 8.12 14.19
CA VAL A 16 -10.07 6.80 14.77
C VAL A 16 -9.00 6.86 15.84
N ALA A 17 -9.20 6.09 16.91
CA ALA A 17 -8.22 5.99 18.00
C ALA A 17 -6.91 5.33 17.54
N LEU A 18 -6.98 4.38 16.61
CA LEU A 18 -5.83 3.65 16.07
C LEU A 18 -5.73 3.82 14.55
N ARG A 19 -4.55 4.22 14.08
CA ARG A 19 -4.22 4.34 12.66
C ARG A 19 -3.07 3.42 12.29
N GLN A 20 -3.07 3.00 11.04
CA GLN A 20 -2.04 2.18 10.43
C GLN A 20 -1.30 2.97 9.36
N LYS A 21 -0.02 2.63 9.19
CA LYS A 21 0.87 3.26 8.20
C LYS A 21 0.78 2.51 6.88
N ALA A 22 0.06 3.07 5.92
CA ALA A 22 0.07 2.60 4.55
C ALA A 22 1.25 3.22 3.79
N HIS A 23 1.98 2.41 3.04
CA HIS A 23 3.09 2.88 2.19
C HIS A 23 2.61 3.02 0.75
N ILE A 24 2.79 4.20 0.17
CA ILE A 24 2.39 4.47 -1.21
C ILE A 24 3.26 3.61 -2.15
N VAL A 25 4.58 3.68 -2.06
CA VAL A 25 5.54 2.81 -2.75
C VAL A 25 6.26 1.88 -1.77
N ALA A 26 6.47 0.63 -2.17
CA ALA A 26 7.22 -0.33 -1.35
C ALA A 26 8.74 -0.11 -1.41
N GLU A 27 9.20 0.47 -2.52
CA GLU A 27 10.58 0.78 -2.82
C GLU A 27 11.02 2.12 -2.20
N GLY A 28 12.29 2.23 -1.83
CA GLY A 28 12.89 3.50 -1.37
C GLY A 28 12.59 3.88 0.09
N LYS A 29 12.54 5.19 0.37
CA LYS A 29 12.42 5.71 1.74
C LYS A 29 11.01 5.46 2.30
N LYS A 30 10.94 4.71 3.41
CA LYS A 30 9.69 4.37 4.13
C LYS A 30 9.23 5.45 5.12
N ARG A 31 9.54 6.72 4.84
CA ARG A 31 9.26 7.86 5.72
C ARG A 31 8.84 9.08 4.91
N GLY A 32 8.18 10.04 5.55
CA GLY A 32 7.75 11.29 4.94
C GLY A 32 6.60 11.08 3.95
N ASN A 33 6.68 11.69 2.77
CA ASN A 33 5.61 11.74 1.75
C ASN A 33 5.16 10.38 1.21
N ASN A 34 5.87 9.30 1.54
CA ASN A 34 5.51 7.94 1.16
C ASN A 34 4.53 7.26 2.16
N LEU A 35 4.18 7.93 3.26
CA LEU A 35 3.32 7.38 4.30
C LEU A 35 1.96 8.04 4.29
N LEU A 36 0.93 7.21 4.41
CA LEU A 36 -0.43 7.62 4.73
C LEU A 36 -0.84 7.02 6.09
N MET A 37 -1.41 7.86 6.94
CA MET A 37 -1.99 7.51 8.24
C MET A 37 -3.48 7.21 8.07
N LEU A 38 -3.81 5.93 7.94
CA LEU A 38 -5.14 5.47 7.57
C LEU A 38 -5.82 4.70 8.72
N CYS A 39 -7.16 4.69 8.77
CA CYS A 39 -7.86 3.71 9.59
C CYS A 39 -7.66 2.29 9.02
N PRO A 40 -7.85 1.22 9.81
CA PRO A 40 -7.62 -0.16 9.35
C PRO A 40 -8.37 -0.51 8.07
N THR A 41 -9.64 -0.10 7.95
CA THR A 41 -10.45 -0.33 6.75
C THR A 41 -9.85 0.38 5.53
N CYS A 42 -9.49 1.66 5.66
CA CYS A 42 -8.88 2.41 4.57
C CYS A 42 -7.50 1.88 4.19
N HIS A 43 -6.72 1.39 5.15
CA HIS A 43 -5.45 0.73 4.89
C HIS A 43 -5.62 -0.49 3.99
N ILE A 44 -6.55 -1.39 4.35
CA ILE A 44 -6.85 -2.59 3.55
C ILE A 44 -7.34 -2.17 2.17
N MET A 45 -8.35 -1.29 2.10
CA MET A 45 -8.91 -0.82 0.83
C MET A 45 -7.87 -0.17 -0.08
N PHE A 46 -6.94 0.60 0.50
CA PHE A 46 -5.87 1.24 -0.24
C PHE A 46 -4.98 0.19 -0.93
N ASP A 47 -4.48 -0.77 -0.18
CA ASP A 47 -3.56 -1.80 -0.69
C ASP A 47 -4.25 -2.83 -1.60
N THR A 48 -5.53 -3.13 -1.39
CA THR A 48 -6.20 -4.20 -2.14
C THR A 48 -6.92 -3.71 -3.39
N HIS A 49 -7.41 -2.47 -3.37
CA HIS A 49 -8.28 -1.97 -4.44
C HIS A 49 -7.80 -0.66 -5.04
N VAL A 50 -7.51 0.35 -4.22
CA VAL A 50 -7.19 1.69 -4.73
C VAL A 50 -5.89 1.66 -5.53
N LYS A 51 -4.82 1.14 -4.93
CA LYS A 51 -3.49 1.15 -5.51
C LYS A 51 -3.40 0.39 -6.86
N PRO A 52 -3.95 -0.84 -7.00
CA PRO A 52 -4.04 -1.50 -8.31
C PRO A 52 -4.88 -0.75 -9.36
N LYS A 53 -6.00 -0.14 -8.95
CA LYS A 53 -6.85 0.64 -9.87
C LYS A 53 -6.15 1.90 -10.35
N VAL A 54 -5.46 2.62 -9.46
CA VAL A 54 -4.66 3.80 -9.81
C VAL A 54 -3.53 3.44 -10.77
N HIS A 55 -2.82 2.33 -10.50
CA HIS A 55 -1.81 1.83 -11.43
C HIS A 55 -2.39 1.58 -12.83
N LYS A 56 -3.50 0.85 -12.90
CA LYS A 56 -4.18 0.56 -14.18
C LYS A 56 -4.57 1.85 -14.92
N ALA A 57 -5.21 2.79 -14.23
CA ALA A 57 -5.63 4.07 -14.83
C ALA A 57 -4.45 4.90 -15.34
N LEU A 58 -3.32 4.93 -14.61
CA LEU A 58 -2.12 5.67 -15.03
C LEU A 58 -1.44 5.00 -16.24
N VAL A 59 -1.40 3.67 -16.29
CA VAL A 59 -0.92 2.93 -17.47
C VAL A 59 -1.79 3.25 -18.70
N GLU A 60 -3.11 3.22 -18.54
CA GLU A 60 -4.06 3.57 -19.61
C GLU A 60 -3.91 5.03 -20.07
N ALA A 61 -3.55 5.94 -19.17
CA ALA A 61 -3.21 7.33 -19.48
C ALA A 61 -1.82 7.51 -20.11
N GLY A 62 -1.07 6.42 -20.37
CA GLY A 62 0.24 6.47 -21.01
C GLY A 62 1.40 6.81 -20.07
N VAL A 63 1.19 6.84 -18.76
CA VAL A 63 2.27 7.06 -17.78
C VAL A 63 3.19 5.84 -17.77
N LYS A 64 4.50 6.10 -17.94
CA LYS A 64 5.56 5.08 -17.92
C LYS A 64 6.29 5.09 -16.58
N SER A 65 7.01 4.01 -16.30
CA SER A 65 7.88 3.89 -15.12
C SER A 65 7.14 3.96 -13.77
N LEU A 66 5.96 3.33 -13.70
CA LEU A 66 5.23 3.20 -12.44
C LEU A 66 5.86 2.14 -11.53
N PRO A 67 5.74 2.27 -10.21
CA PRO A 67 6.24 1.27 -9.26
C PRO A 67 5.52 -0.07 -9.44
N GLU A 68 6.27 -1.16 -9.59
CA GLU A 68 5.70 -2.52 -9.69
C GLU A 68 4.90 -2.90 -8.43
N SER A 69 5.27 -2.34 -7.28
CA SER A 69 4.53 -2.51 -6.03
C SER A 69 3.07 -2.03 -6.10
N TRP A 70 2.69 -1.24 -7.10
CA TRP A 70 1.31 -0.79 -7.29
C TRP A 70 0.45 -1.77 -8.09
N LYS A 71 1.07 -2.69 -8.82
CA LYS A 71 0.40 -3.57 -9.78
C LYS A 71 -0.44 -4.66 -9.10
N LYS A 72 -0.06 -5.06 -7.90
CA LYS A 72 -0.64 -6.22 -7.19
C LYS A 72 -1.16 -5.81 -5.81
N SER A 73 -2.20 -6.51 -5.37
CA SER A 73 -2.71 -6.34 -4.00
C SER A 73 -1.73 -6.91 -2.97
N ILE A 74 -1.81 -6.43 -1.73
CA ILE A 74 -1.01 -6.97 -0.63
C ILE A 74 -1.23 -8.48 -0.42
N TYR A 75 -2.43 -8.98 -0.66
CA TYR A 75 -2.72 -10.42 -0.57
C TYR A 75 -2.03 -11.22 -1.67
N GLN A 76 -2.00 -10.70 -2.90
CA GLN A 76 -1.25 -11.34 -3.99
C GLN A 76 0.24 -11.35 -3.70
N GLN A 77 0.78 -10.24 -3.20
CA GLN A 77 2.19 -10.14 -2.80
C GLN A 77 2.52 -11.15 -1.67
N ALA A 78 1.65 -11.25 -0.66
CA ALA A 78 1.83 -12.19 0.45
C ALA A 78 1.74 -13.67 0.00
N ALA A 79 0.83 -13.99 -0.92
CA ALA A 79 0.70 -15.33 -1.49
C ALA A 79 1.95 -15.71 -2.29
N GLU A 80 2.46 -14.80 -3.14
CA GLU A 80 3.68 -15.02 -3.93
C GLU A 80 4.92 -15.19 -3.04
N ALA A 81 5.04 -14.37 -2.00
CA ALA A 81 6.13 -14.48 -1.02
C ALA A 81 6.09 -15.83 -0.30
N SER A 82 4.91 -16.25 0.17
CA SER A 82 4.70 -17.54 0.85
C SER A 82 5.04 -18.72 -0.07
N ALA A 83 4.57 -18.68 -1.32
CA ALA A 83 4.84 -19.72 -2.31
C ALA A 83 6.35 -19.82 -2.64
N LYS A 84 7.06 -18.68 -2.70
CA LYS A 84 8.51 -18.66 -2.94
C LYS A 84 9.29 -19.33 -1.80
N VAL A 85 8.88 -19.10 -0.55
CA VAL A 85 9.49 -19.75 0.63
C VAL A 85 9.26 -21.26 0.60
N LEU A 86 8.04 -21.72 0.27
CA LEU A 86 7.71 -23.14 0.17
C LEU A 86 8.53 -23.85 -0.91
N LYS A 87 8.62 -23.26 -2.11
CA LYS A 87 9.45 -23.82 -3.20
C LYS A 87 10.93 -23.96 -2.81
N LYS A 88 11.47 -22.99 -2.06
CA LYS A 88 12.85 -23.05 -1.58
C LYS A 88 13.08 -24.17 -0.56
N LYS A 89 12.07 -24.55 0.23
CA LYS A 89 12.16 -25.65 1.20
C LYS A 89 12.04 -27.04 0.58
N ILE A 90 11.39 -27.17 -0.58
CA ILE A 90 11.14 -28.45 -1.25
C ILE A 90 12.24 -28.76 -2.28
N GLY A 91 12.88 -27.74 -2.85
CA GLY A 91 13.92 -27.88 -3.87
C GLY A 91 15.36 -27.75 -3.38
N GLY A 92 15.62 -27.86 -2.06
CA GLY A 92 16.95 -27.90 -1.47
C GLY A 92 17.04 -29.06 -0.50
#